data_AF-A0A6L6YL07-F1
#
_entry.id   AF-A0A6L6YL07-F1
#
_cell.length_a   1.000
_cell.length_b   1.000
_cell.length_c   1.000
_cell.angle_alpha   90.00
_cell.angle_beta   90.00
_cell.angle_gamma   90.00
#
_symmetry.space_group_name_H-M   'P 1'
#
loop_
_entity.id
_entity.type
_entity.pdbx_description
1 polymer ?
#
loop_
_entity_poly.entity_id
_entity_poly.type
_entity_poly.pdbx_seq_one_letter_code
_entity_poly.pdbx_strand_id
1 'polypeptide(L)'
;MTAAIIKAVEREQKENSPLNLYSQLTEHQKKVVSLVAKGLTCSIIGERLGKSRRTIERHRGNVLRILRVDTPEELNNILAQISNGS
;
A
#
# COMPACT_ATOMS: atom_id res chain seq x y z
N MET A 1 -4.59 16.20 -32.87
CA MET A 1 -4.41 14.81 -32.37
C MET A 1 -3.72 14.73 -31.00
N THR A 2 -3.22 15.82 -30.43
CA THR A 2 -2.44 15.84 -29.18
C THR A 2 -3.26 15.89 -27.88
N ALA A 3 -4.53 16.30 -27.89
CA ALA A 3 -5.32 16.47 -26.66
C ALA A 3 -5.96 15.17 -26.10
N ALA A 4 -6.21 14.17 -26.96
CA ALA A 4 -6.87 12.93 -26.54
C ALA A 4 -5.95 11.99 -25.75
N ILE A 5 -4.66 11.98 -26.08
CA ILE A 5 -3.64 11.15 -25.43
C ILE A 5 -3.40 11.64 -23.99
N ILE A 6 -3.29 12.96 -23.79
CA ILE A 6 -3.07 13.57 -22.46
C ILE A 6 -4.22 13.22 -21.51
N LYS A 7 -5.48 13.36 -21.97
CA LYS A 7 -6.67 13.13 -21.15
C LYS A 7 -6.88 11.65 -20.76
N ALA A 8 -6.41 10.71 -21.58
CA ALA A 8 -6.44 9.28 -21.28
C ALA A 8 -5.38 8.91 -20.23
N VAL A 9 -4.16 9.45 -20.38
CA VAL A 9 -3.08 9.33 -19.37
C VAL A 9 -3.53 9.86 -18.02
N GLU A 10 -4.23 10.99 -17.96
CA GLU A 10 -4.71 11.58 -16.70
C GLU A 10 -5.79 10.73 -16.01
N ARG A 11 -6.61 9.98 -16.76
CA ARG A 11 -7.61 9.06 -16.18
C ARG A 11 -6.96 7.82 -15.58
N GLU A 12 -5.98 7.25 -16.29
CA GLU A 12 -5.26 6.06 -15.83
C GLU A 12 -4.38 6.37 -14.59
N GLN A 13 -3.80 7.57 -14.52
CA GLN A 13 -3.07 8.09 -13.36
C GLN A 13 -3.97 8.30 -12.12
N LYS A 14 -5.24 8.69 -12.31
CA LYS A 14 -6.21 8.88 -11.22
C LYS A 14 -6.67 7.56 -10.61
N GLU A 15 -6.84 6.53 -11.44
CA GLU A 15 -7.28 5.20 -11.00
C GLU A 15 -6.17 4.46 -10.24
N ASN A 16 -4.91 4.67 -10.64
CA ASN A 16 -3.71 4.13 -10.00
C ASN A 16 -3.14 5.03 -8.89
N SER A 17 -3.92 6.03 -8.45
CA SER A 17 -3.47 6.90 -7.37
C SER A 17 -3.26 6.10 -6.08
N PRO A 18 -2.16 6.32 -5.35
CA PRO A 18 -1.85 5.59 -4.12
C PRO A 18 -2.99 5.62 -3.10
N LEU A 19 -3.76 6.71 -3.07
CA LEU A 19 -4.96 6.88 -2.26
C LEU A 19 -6.07 5.88 -2.61
N ASN A 20 -6.31 5.61 -3.89
CA ASN A 20 -7.35 4.71 -4.35
C ASN A 20 -6.99 3.25 -4.02
N LEU A 21 -5.73 2.87 -4.28
CA LEU A 21 -5.22 1.55 -3.91
C LEU A 21 -5.24 1.37 -2.39
N TYR A 22 -4.85 2.39 -1.62
CA TYR A 22 -4.93 2.39 -0.15
C TYR A 22 -6.37 2.22 0.35
N SER A 23 -7.35 2.84 -0.32
CA SER A 23 -8.76 2.73 0.05
C SER A 23 -9.34 1.33 -0.17
N GLN A 24 -8.85 0.59 -1.16
CA GLN A 24 -9.28 -0.79 -1.45
C GLN A 24 -8.82 -1.82 -0.41
N LEU A 25 -7.84 -1.46 0.43
CA LEU A 25 -7.37 -2.36 1.50
C LEU A 25 -8.37 -2.45 2.63
N THR A 26 -8.53 -3.67 3.15
CA THR A 26 -9.31 -3.92 4.37
C THR A 26 -8.61 -3.30 5.58
N GLU A 27 -9.34 -3.06 6.66
CA GLU A 27 -8.76 -2.50 7.90
C GLU A 27 -7.57 -3.31 8.43
N HIS A 28 -7.65 -4.64 8.33
CA HIS A 28 -6.54 -5.52 8.72
C HIS A 28 -5.32 -5.32 7.83
N GLN A 29 -5.51 -5.16 6.53
CA GLN A 29 -4.41 -4.92 5.60
C GLN A 29 -3.80 -3.52 5.80
N LYS A 30 -4.61 -2.49 6.05
CA LYS A 30 -4.14 -1.14 6.41
C LYS A 30 -3.27 -1.16 7.66
N LYS A 31 -3.66 -1.92 8.69
CA LYS A 31 -2.85 -2.13 9.89
C LYS A 31 -1.50 -2.78 9.57
N VAL A 32 -1.49 -3.83 8.74
CA VAL A 32 -0.24 -4.48 8.30
C VAL A 32 0.64 -3.48 7.55
N VAL A 33 0.09 -2.72 6.60
CA VAL A 33 0.81 -1.70 5.82
C VAL A 33 1.47 -0.66 6.70
N SER A 34 0.72 -0.09 7.64
CA SER A 34 1.25 0.92 8.56
C SER A 34 2.42 0.39 9.39
N LEU A 35 2.35 -0.88 9.81
CA LEU A 35 3.42 -1.51 10.57
C LEU A 35 4.64 -1.87 9.69
N VAL A 36 4.42 -2.32 8.45
CA VAL A 36 5.49 -2.62 7.49
C VAL A 36 6.23 -1.34 7.09
N ALA A 37 5.51 -0.24 6.86
CA ALA A 37 6.11 1.06 6.55
C ALA A 37 6.96 1.61 7.71
N LYS A 38 6.63 1.26 8.95
CA LYS A 38 7.47 1.55 10.13
C LYS A 38 8.73 0.67 10.22
N GLY A 39 8.98 -0.19 9.23
CA GLY A 39 10.13 -1.09 9.21
C GLY A 39 10.01 -2.29 10.16
N LEU A 40 8.81 -2.59 10.66
CA LEU A 40 8.62 -3.74 11.57
C LEU A 40 8.68 -5.06 10.81
N THR A 41 9.30 -6.07 11.42
CA THR A 41 9.40 -7.41 10.84
C THR A 41 8.08 -8.17 10.96
N CYS A 42 7.88 -9.14 10.07
CA CYS A 42 6.69 -10.00 10.03
C CYS A 42 6.38 -10.68 11.38
N SER A 43 7.42 -10.97 12.17
CA SER A 43 7.30 -11.58 13.48
C SER A 43 6.66 -10.63 14.49
N ILE A 44 7.20 -9.41 14.60
CA ILE A 44 6.68 -8.37 15.53
C ILE A 44 5.27 -7.94 15.14
N ILE A 45 5.01 -7.82 13.84
CA ILE A 45 3.67 -7.51 13.32
C ILE A 45 2.68 -8.62 13.68
N GLY A 46 3.11 -9.88 13.57
CA GLY A 46 2.29 -11.03 13.94
C GLY A 46 1.92 -11.02 15.42
N GLU A 47 2.92 -10.78 16.28
CA GLU A 47 2.73 -10.67 17.72
C GLU A 47 1.74 -9.54 18.09
N ARG A 48 1.90 -8.36 17.49
CA ARG A 48 1.00 -7.21 17.73
C ARG A 48 -0.43 -7.43 17.23
N LEU A 49 -0.61 -8.18 16.14
CA LEU A 49 -1.91 -8.43 15.54
C LEU A 49 -2.54 -9.75 16.01
N GLY A 50 -1.87 -10.51 16.88
CA GLY A 50 -2.32 -11.84 17.31
C GLY A 50 -2.40 -12.85 16.16
N LYS A 51 -1.50 -12.75 15.18
CA LYS A 51 -1.44 -13.61 13.99
C LYS A 51 -0.07 -14.30 13.87
N SER A 52 -0.05 -15.47 13.26
CA SER A 52 1.22 -16.14 12.96
C SER A 52 2.04 -15.33 11.95
N ARG A 53 3.37 -15.40 12.08
CA ARG A 53 4.32 -14.84 11.10
C ARG A 53 3.94 -15.18 9.66
N ARG A 54 3.60 -16.45 9.39
CA ARG A 54 3.20 -16.93 8.05
C ARG A 54 1.98 -16.18 7.50
N THR A 55 1.03 -15.85 8.38
CA THR A 55 -0.17 -15.08 8.01
C THR A 55 0.21 -13.65 7.62
N ILE A 56 1.13 -13.03 8.36
CA ILE A 56 1.63 -11.69 8.03
C ILE A 56 2.44 -11.68 6.75
N GLU A 57 3.27 -12.69 6.49
CA GLU A 57 4.00 -12.83 5.22
C GLU A 57 3.04 -12.89 4.03
N ARG A 58 1.95 -13.67 4.16
CA ARG A 58 0.89 -13.73 3.15
C ARG A 58 0.19 -12.38 2.98
N HIS A 59 -0.17 -11.71 4.08
CA HIS A 59 -0.79 -10.39 4.02
C HIS A 59 0.15 -9.36 3.37
N ARG A 60 1.43 -9.33 3.75
CA ARG A 60 2.44 -8.46 3.16
C ARG A 60 2.53 -8.68 1.65
N GLY A 61 2.68 -9.94 1.19
CA GLY A 61 2.73 -10.23 -0.25
C GLY A 61 1.46 -9.81 -1.00
N ASN A 62 0.29 -10.05 -0.42
CA ASN A 62 -0.96 -9.62 -1.03
C ASN A 62 -1.08 -8.09 -1.12
N VAL A 63 -0.66 -7.37 -0.08
CA VAL A 63 -0.72 -5.92 -0.06
C VAL A 63 0.30 -5.30 -1.01
N LEU A 64 1.54 -5.78 -1.02
CA LEU A 64 2.57 -5.34 -1.99
C LEU A 64 2.06 -5.51 -3.42
N ARG A 65 1.38 -6.64 -3.71
CA ARG A 65 0.76 -6.88 -5.02
C ARG A 65 -0.38 -5.89 -5.34
N ILE A 66 -1.24 -5.58 -4.37
CA ILE A 66 -2.34 -4.60 -4.56
C ILE A 66 -1.78 -3.20 -4.81
N LEU A 67 -0.77 -2.79 -4.02
CA LEU A 67 -0.14 -1.48 -4.10
C LEU A 67 0.89 -1.38 -5.24
N ARG A 68 1.22 -2.51 -5.89
CA ARG A 68 2.25 -2.62 -6.94
C ARG A 68 3.59 -2.04 -6.52
N VAL A 69 3.98 -2.30 -5.27
CA VAL A 69 5.28 -1.90 -4.72
C VAL A 69 6.08 -3.12 -4.36
N ASP A 70 7.37 -3.06 -4.62
CA ASP A 70 8.31 -4.15 -4.33
C ASP A 70 9.09 -3.86 -3.04
N THR A 71 9.27 -2.58 -2.70
CA THR A 71 10.08 -2.18 -1.56
C THR A 71 9.26 -1.64 -0.39
N PRO A 72 9.69 -1.91 0.86
CA PRO A 72 9.07 -1.29 2.05
C PRO A 72 9.26 0.23 2.08
N GLU A 73 10.30 0.76 1.42
CA GLU A 73 10.55 2.20 1.29
C GLU A 73 9.51 2.88 0.39
N GLU A 74 9.21 2.30 -0.78
CA GLU A 74 8.12 2.77 -1.65
C GLU A 74 6.78 2.79 -0.90
N LEU A 75 6.51 1.74 -0.12
CA LEU A 75 5.31 1.67 0.71
C LEU A 75 5.24 2.83 1.72
N ASN A 76 6.36 3.15 2.37
CA ASN A 76 6.44 4.26 3.32
C ASN A 76 6.25 5.61 2.62
N ASN A 77 6.84 5.81 1.44
CA ASN A 77 6.66 7.03 0.65
C ASN A 77 5.19 7.23 0.24
N ILE A 78 4.52 6.16 -0.20
CA ILE A 78 3.09 6.18 -0.51
C ILE A 78 2.25 6.60 0.71
N LEU A 79 2.52 6.02 1.89
CA LEU A 79 1.81 6.39 3.11
C LEU A 79 2.10 7.84 3.54
N ALA A 80 3.32 8.32 3.37
CA ALA A 80 3.69 9.70 3.66
C ALA A 80 2.93 10.68 2.75
N GLN A 81 2.77 10.35 1.47
CA GLN A 81 1.95 11.16 0.54
C GLN A 81 0.48 11.20 0.93
N ILE A 82 -0.07 10.09 1.45
CA ILE A 82 -1.45 10.04 1.96
C ILE A 82 -1.60 10.88 3.23
N SER A 83 -0.63 10.81 4.15
CA SER A 83 -0.66 11.55 5.41
C SER A 83 -0.49 13.06 5.25
N ASN A 84 0.28 13.52 4.26
CA ASN A 84 0.51 14.94 4.00
C ASN A 84 -0.61 15.61 3.18
N GLY A 85 -1.51 14.82 2.58
CA GLY A 85 -2.64 15.32 1.80
C GLY A 85 -3.96 15.44 2.57
N SER A 86 -3.95 15.25 3.90
CA SER A 86 -5.13 15.36 4.78
C SER A 86 -5.13 16.66 5.58
#